data_AF-N1UU56-F1
#
_entry.id   AF-N1UU56-F1
#
_cell.length_a   1.000
_cell.length_b   1.000
_cell.length_c   1.000
_cell.angle_alpha   90.00
_cell.angle_beta   90.00
_cell.angle_gamma   90.00
#
_symmetry.space_group_name_H-M   'P 1'
#
loop_
_entity.id
_entity.type
_entity.pdbx_description
1 polymer ?
#
loop_
_entity_poly.entity_id
_entity_poly.type
_entity_poly.pdbx_seq_one_letter_code
_entity_poly.pdbx_strand_id
1 'polypeptide(L)' 'MDALIRLYLESVGKRRPLLPLPLPGQAARAFRAGANLTPEHAVGLRTWEEFLSERADRVRS' A
#
# COMPACT_ATOMS: atom_id res chain seq x y z
N MET A 1 4.35 -4.23 5.32
CA MET A 1 4.18 -2.95 4.59
C MET A 1 4.96 -2.95 3.29
N ASP A 2 6.28 -3.19 3.32
CA ASP A 2 7.16 -3.12 2.13
C ASP A 2 6.70 -3.96 0.94
N ALA A 3 6.21 -5.18 1.16
CA ALA A 3 5.69 -6.03 0.10
C ALA A 3 4.50 -5.39 -0.66
N LEU A 4 3.57 -4.74 0.07
CA LEU A 4 2.43 -4.04 -0.54
C LEU A 4 2.86 -2.84 -1.39
N ILE A 5 3.88 -2.11 -0.92
CA ILE A 5 4.43 -0.97 -1.64
C ILE A 5 5.15 -1.44 -2.91
N ARG A 6 5.92 -2.54 -2.84
CA ARG A 6 6.57 -3.13 -4.02
C ARG A 6 5.54 -3.55 -5.07
N LEU A 7 4.52 -4.30 -4.66
CA LEU A 7 3.43 -4.72 -5.56
C LEU A 7 2.74 -3.52 -6.21
N TYR A 8 2.49 -2.44 -5.46
CA TYR A 8 1.94 -1.21 -6.03
C TYR A 8 2.87 -0.58 -7.08
N LEU A 9 4.15 -0.40 -6.75
CA LEU A 9 5.13 0.19 -7.66
C LEU A 9 5.27 -0.62 -8.95
N GLU A 10 5.28 -1.95 -8.83
CA GLU A 10 5.29 -2.87 -9.97
C GLU A 10 4.03 -2.74 -10.81
N SER A 11 2.84 -2.74 -10.19
CA SER A 11 1.57 -2.68 -10.91
C SER A 11 1.40 -1.37 -11.68
N VAL A 12 1.87 -0.24 -11.15
CA VAL A 12 1.83 1.06 -11.85
C VAL A 12 3.09 1.35 -12.69
N GLY A 13 3.98 0.37 -12.87
CA GLY A 13 5.18 0.49 -13.70
C GLY A 13 6.24 1.49 -13.21
N LYS A 14 6.24 1.83 -11.92
CA LYS A 14 7.16 2.81 -11.33
C LYS A 14 8.37 2.14 -10.71
N ARG A 15 9.57 2.49 -11.18
CA ARG A 15 10.85 2.07 -10.56
C ARG A 15 11.33 3.12 -9.57
N ARG A 16 10.92 2.99 -8.31
CA ARG A 16 11.33 3.88 -7.20
C ARG A 16 12.05 3.09 -6.11
N PRO A 17 13.22 3.54 -5.62
CA PRO A 17 13.89 2.88 -4.50
C PRO A 17 13.07 3.01 -3.21
N LEU A 18 13.01 1.93 -2.42
CA LEU A 18 12.42 1.94 -1.08
C LEU A 18 13.55 2.14 -0.08
N LEU A 19 13.63 3.36 0.47
CA LEU A 19 14.65 3.74 1.44
C LEU A 19 14.08 3.63 2.86
N PRO A 20 14.73 2.89 3.77
CA PRO A 20 14.29 2.79 5.16
C PRO A 20 14.65 4.07 5.91
N LEU A 21 13.76 5.06 5.87
CA LEU A 21 13.91 6.29 6.65
C LEU A 21 13.25 6.15 8.02
N PRO A 22 13.97 6.38 9.13
CA PRO A 22 13.38 6.39 10.45
C PRO A 22 12.42 7.58 10.58
N LEU A 23 11.12 7.30 10.63
CA LEU A 23 10.10 8.32 10.92
C LEU A 23 9.86 8.39 12.43
N PRO A 24 10.18 9.52 13.10
CA PRO A 24 9.92 9.71 14.52
C PRO A 24 8.47 10.16 14.77
N GLY A 25 8.06 10.14 16.05
CA GLY A 25 6.78 10.70 16.50
C GLY A 25 5.64 9.68 16.64
N GLN A 26 4.56 10.13 17.28
CA GLN A 26 3.40 9.29 17.61
C GLN A 26 2.65 8.82 16.38
N ALA A 27 2.44 9.70 15.39
CA ALA A 27 1.75 9.37 14.15
C ALA A 27 2.45 8.23 13.38
N ALA A 28 3.78 8.28 13.26
CA ALA A 28 4.56 7.22 12.61
C ALA A 28 4.43 5.88 13.35
N ARG A 29 4.43 5.89 14.70
CA ARG A 29 4.19 4.69 15.51
C ARG A 29 2.77 4.15 15.31
N ALA A 30 1.76 5.01 15.33
CA ALA A 30 0.36 4.63 15.14
C ALA A 30 0.13 4.01 13.75
N PHE A 31 0.69 4.61 12.70
CA PHE A 31 0.62 4.06 11.35
C PHE A 31 1.29 2.68 11.25
N ARG A 32 2.47 2.50 11.84
CA ARG A 32 3.13 1.17 11.90
C ARG A 32 2.33 0.15 12.69
N ALA A 33 1.61 0.58 13.71
CA ALA A 33 0.69 -0.25 14.48
C ALA A 33 -0.64 -0.53 13.73
N GLY A 34 -0.83 0.01 12.52
CA GLY A 34 -2.02 -0.24 11.72
C GLY A 34 -3.21 0.64 12.10
N ALA A 35 -3.02 1.77 12.78
CA ALA A 35 -4.11 2.69 13.12
C ALA A 35 -4.81 3.32 11.90
N ASN A 36 -4.26 3.13 10.70
CA ASN A 36 -4.88 3.49 9.42
C ASN A 36 -5.74 2.35 8.82
N LEU A 37 -5.82 1.21 9.51
CA LEU A 37 -6.59 0.04 9.13
C LEU A 37 -7.84 -0.06 10.01
N THR A 38 -8.82 -0.81 9.55
CA THR A 38 -10.08 -1.06 10.27
C THR A 38 -10.41 -2.56 10.29
N PRO A 39 -9.59 -3.40 10.94
CA PRO A 39 -9.77 -4.86 10.90
C PRO A 39 -11.10 -5.32 11.50
N GLU A 40 -11.65 -4.58 12.46
CA GLU A 40 -12.96 -4.83 13.07
C GLU A 40 -14.12 -4.49 12.13
N HIS A 41 -13.84 -3.82 11.00
CA HIS A 41 -14.83 -3.42 9.99
C HIS A 41 -14.28 -3.66 8.57
N ALA A 42 -13.83 -4.89 8.29
CA ALA A 42 -13.26 -5.27 7.01
C ALA A 42 -14.33 -5.59 5.93
N VAL A 43 -15.13 -4.59 5.53
CA VAL A 43 -16.23 -4.75 4.52
C VAL A 43 -15.77 -4.63 3.06
N GLY A 44 -14.47 -4.59 2.80
CA GLY A 44 -13.94 -4.53 1.44
C GLY A 44 -14.26 -5.81 0.65
N LEU A 45 -14.88 -5.67 -0.52
CA LEU A 45 -15.33 -6.80 -1.35
C LEU A 45 -14.27 -7.32 -2.33
N ARG A 46 -13.12 -6.65 -2.41
CA ARG A 46 -12.04 -7.00 -3.32
C ARG A 46 -10.73 -7.14 -2.58
N THR A 47 -9.91 -8.03 -3.10
CA THR A 47 -8.53 -8.24 -2.70
C THR A 47 -7.65 -7.06 -3.14
N TRP A 48 -6.44 -7.03 -2.58
CA TRP A 48 -5.43 -6.05 -2.95
C TRP A 48 -4.98 -6.25 -4.40
N GLU A 49 -4.83 -7.50 -4.83
CA GLU A 49 -4.39 -7.91 -6.16
C GLU A 49 -5.40 -7.49 -7.25
N GLU A 50 -6.69 -7.67 -6.99
CA GLU A 50 -7.77 -7.21 -7.89
C GLU A 50 -7.72 -5.68 -8.05
N PHE A 51 -7.58 -4.94 -6.94
CA PHE A 51 -7.41 -3.49 -6.99
C PHE A 51 -6.19 -3.06 -7.82
N LEU A 52 -5.05 -3.71 -7.62
CA LEU A 52 -3.82 -3.38 -8.35
C LEU A 52 -3.94 -3.65 -9.85
N SER A 53 -4.62 -4.74 -10.23
CA SER A 53 -4.85 -5.12 -11.62
C SER A 53 -5.66 -4.04 -12.36
N GLU A 54 -6.79 -3.62 -11.79
CA GLU A 54 -7.60 -2.51 -12.33
C GLU A 54 -6.79 -1.22 -12.46
N ARG A 55 -5.96 -0.90 -11.47
CA ARG A 55 -5.19 0.35 -11.46
C ARG A 55 -4.08 0.35 -12.50
N ALA A 56 -3.48 -0.80 -12.74
CA ALA A 56 -2.43 -1.02 -13.73
C ALA A 56 -2.98 -0.85 -15.15
N ASP A 57 -4.19 -1.38 -15.43
CA ASP A 57 -4.87 -1.21 -16.72
C ASP A 57 -5.12 0.27 -17.04
N ARG A 58 -5.58 1.06 -16.05
CA ARG A 58 -5.81 2.51 -16.22
C ARG A 58 -4.54 3.32 -16.51
N VAL A 59 -3.37 2.84 -16.12
CA VAL A 59 -2.08 3.54 -16.38
C VAL A 59 -1.52 3.17 -17.76
N ARG A 60 -1.90 2.01 -18.30
CA ARG A 60 -1.46 1.51 -19.61
C ARG A 60 -2.34 1.97 -20.78
N SER A 61 -3.59 2.35 -20.49
CA SER A 61 -4.52 3.04 -21.41
C SER A 61 -4.12 4.48 -21.66
#